data_AF-A0A816EAM3-F1
#
_entry.id   AF-A0A816EAM3-F1
#
_cell.length_a   1.000
_cell.length_b   1.000
_cell.length_c   1.000
_cell.angle_alpha   90.00
_cell.angle_beta   90.00
_cell.angle_gamma   90.00
#
_symmetry.space_group_name_H-M   'P 1'
#
loop_
_entity.id
_entity.type
_entity.pdbx_description
1 polymer ?
#
loop_
_entity_poly.entity_id
_entity_poly.type
_entity_poly.pdbx_seq_one_letter_code
_entity_poly.pdbx_strand_id
1 'polypeptide(L)'
;NFVTNKGMQITSTNGNISCPNNNKSLKYIGSYIKYKFDNLFTHGLIFVITFLTIISVFIILIFSIIYYYTEGTDNYEDALWQTFTRILNPCAAADEEGLKHRIISGNVILCGLVIVAILIGAIVTFMDEKLNELKKGHTTVIEKNHTIILGWSPKICDIINELIIANESQRDEIYFKYESALVGRTFYDAVFSYNKCSVIGLMLSDGTVKILPPSNTIINIDDKIIVIAEDDDKIILSFDYLLRINNQYSGPTSSSVINHNTVLLAKSMTREATKRIERTLIVGWNNKAPLIAKELDTYVARGSELHILTNSDEITQFINQQLVNELAEQKLFVHSGSLTNKFDLEKLNLFSYHYIILLANEESEQQNLIKEADAECLICLLYLQNIIDRSNNEKTFNIITEMYDIRNRQLVNTTSADDFIVSPNLISKYISQLSENKNINKVYDVLLTAGGPEIYLCLASMFVPLETPISYHQILQATLKYKCLAIGYRLMQYSHDKTKFFGIVLNPDKQEQIIFSKNDKIIILAENFMSSAPIVVHTNYKFQNTRF
;
A
#
# COMPACT_ATOMS: atom_id res chain seq x y z
N ASN A 1 -9.03 17.96 23.61
CA ASN A 1 -8.70 19.22 24.33
C ASN A 1 -9.87 20.18 24.24
N PHE A 2 -10.67 20.24 25.31
CA PHE A 2 -11.69 21.25 25.54
C PHE A 2 -11.00 22.60 25.80
N VAL A 3 -11.42 23.66 25.10
CA VAL A 3 -11.03 25.04 25.41
C VAL A 3 -12.27 25.81 25.85
N THR A 4 -12.21 26.28 27.08
CA THR A 4 -13.25 26.96 27.85
C THR A 4 -13.28 28.47 27.61
N ASN A 5 -14.51 29.00 27.64
CA ASN A 5 -14.94 30.39 27.87
C ASN A 5 -13.98 31.34 28.60
N LYS A 6 -13.76 32.53 28.01
CA LYS A 6 -13.53 33.84 28.65
C LYS A 6 -13.97 34.92 27.64
N GLY A 7 -14.66 36.01 27.96
CA GLY A 7 -15.19 36.51 29.21
C GLY A 7 -16.10 37.71 28.93
N MET A 8 -17.16 37.85 29.73
CA MET A 8 -18.06 38.99 29.72
C MET A 8 -17.76 39.80 30.99
N GLN A 9 -17.14 40.98 30.86
CA GLN A 9 -16.96 41.93 31.95
C GLN A 9 -18.27 42.70 32.16
N ILE A 10 -18.85 42.59 33.34
CA ILE A 10 -19.95 43.45 33.80
C ILE A 10 -19.34 44.49 34.73
N THR A 11 -19.27 45.74 34.28
CA THR A 11 -18.99 46.90 35.14
C THR A 11 -20.30 47.47 35.65
N SER A 12 -20.50 47.41 36.97
CA SER A 12 -21.60 48.08 37.65
C SER A 12 -21.27 49.56 37.87
N THR A 13 -22.06 50.46 37.32
CA THR A 13 -22.10 51.85 37.75
C THR A 13 -23.52 52.22 38.15
N ASN A 14 -23.67 52.53 39.45
CA ASN A 14 -24.86 53.13 40.03
C ASN A 14 -25.14 54.47 39.34
N GLY A 15 -26.23 54.53 38.58
CA GLY A 15 -26.74 55.76 37.99
C GLY A 15 -28.26 55.70 37.93
N ASN A 16 -28.91 56.58 38.67
CA ASN A 16 -30.37 56.77 38.70
C ASN A 16 -30.94 56.79 37.27
N ILE A 17 -31.74 55.77 36.93
CA ILE A 17 -32.51 55.75 35.69
C ILE A 17 -33.88 56.37 35.98
N SER A 18 -33.96 57.69 35.78
CA SER A 18 -35.23 58.36 35.53
C SER A 18 -35.90 57.74 34.30
N CYS A 19 -37.15 57.27 34.43
CA CYS A 19 -37.94 56.73 33.31
C CYS A 19 -38.10 57.78 32.19
N PRO A 20 -37.64 57.53 30.96
CA PRO A 20 -37.93 58.41 29.85
C PRO A 20 -39.28 58.01 29.21
N ASN A 21 -40.09 59.03 29.00
CA ASN A 21 -41.38 59.11 28.32
C ASN A 21 -41.75 58.02 27.28
N ASN A 22 -43.06 57.76 27.23
CA ASN A 22 -43.88 56.79 26.47
C ASN A 22 -43.66 56.62 24.94
N ASN A 23 -42.59 57.13 24.34
CA ASN A 23 -42.33 56.99 22.89
C ASN A 23 -41.43 55.79 22.50
N LYS A 24 -41.12 54.87 23.44
CA LYS A 24 -40.23 53.71 23.18
C LYS A 24 -40.95 52.42 22.77
N SER A 25 -42.28 52.32 22.87
CA SER A 25 -43.00 51.06 22.63
C SER A 25 -42.87 50.55 21.18
N LEU A 26 -42.94 51.44 20.18
CA LEU A 26 -42.83 51.08 18.76
C LEU A 26 -41.42 50.62 18.34
N LYS A 27 -40.36 51.21 18.90
CA LYS A 27 -38.97 50.76 18.64
C LYS A 27 -38.66 49.40 19.28
N TYR A 28 -39.24 49.13 20.45
CA TYR A 28 -39.06 47.86 21.17
C TYR A 28 -39.73 46.69 20.44
N ILE A 29 -40.91 46.92 19.84
CA ILE A 29 -41.61 45.92 19.03
C ILE A 29 -40.80 45.57 17.77
N GLY A 30 -40.26 46.57 17.07
CA GLY A 30 -39.44 46.33 15.87
C GLY A 30 -38.18 45.52 16.15
N SER A 31 -37.46 45.83 17.24
CA SER A 31 -36.28 45.07 17.66
C SER A 31 -36.62 43.65 18.15
N TYR A 32 -37.77 43.48 18.81
CA TYR A 32 -38.24 42.16 19.26
C TYR A 32 -38.67 41.25 18.10
N ILE A 33 -39.36 41.82 17.10
CA ILE A 33 -39.71 41.10 15.86
C ILE A 33 -38.45 40.70 15.11
N LYS A 34 -37.47 41.61 14.97
CA LYS A 34 -36.18 41.30 14.35
C LYS A 34 -35.44 40.18 15.09
N TYR A 35 -35.38 40.23 16.42
CA TYR A 35 -34.75 39.18 17.22
C TYR A 35 -35.44 37.81 17.05
N LYS A 36 -36.78 37.77 17.09
CA LYS A 36 -37.52 36.53 16.83
C LYS A 36 -37.31 36.03 15.40
N PHE A 37 -37.26 36.94 14.43
CA PHE A 37 -36.97 36.62 13.03
C PHE A 37 -35.58 36.00 12.90
N ASP A 38 -34.54 36.66 13.43
CA ASP A 38 -33.16 36.17 13.38
C ASP A 38 -33.01 34.78 14.05
N ASN A 39 -33.75 34.54 15.15
CA ASN A 39 -33.77 33.24 15.86
C ASN A 39 -34.53 32.13 15.11
N LEU A 40 -35.51 32.48 14.27
CA LEU A 40 -36.22 31.53 13.41
C LEU A 40 -35.32 31.04 12.28
N PHE A 41 -34.45 31.89 11.71
CA PHE A 41 -33.49 31.50 10.66
C PHE A 41 -32.35 30.62 11.17
N THR A 42 -32.15 30.51 12.48
CA THR A 42 -31.08 29.71 13.07
C THR A 42 -31.41 28.21 13.15
N HIS A 43 -32.67 27.80 12.93
CA HIS A 43 -33.14 26.42 13.11
C HIS A 43 -33.02 25.53 11.84
N GLY A 44 -32.33 26.01 10.81
CA GLY A 44 -31.99 25.24 9.59
C GLY A 44 -32.97 25.41 8.42
N LEU A 45 -32.57 24.90 7.25
CA LEU A 45 -33.29 25.08 5.97
C LEU A 45 -34.76 24.67 6.02
N ILE A 46 -35.06 23.52 6.65
CA ILE A 46 -36.42 22.98 6.73
C ILE A 46 -37.36 24.02 7.35
N PHE A 47 -36.87 24.77 8.34
CA PHE A 47 -37.63 25.82 8.97
C PHE A 47 -37.87 27.00 8.03
N VAL A 48 -36.84 27.45 7.30
CA VAL A 48 -36.94 28.55 6.32
C VAL A 48 -37.91 28.21 5.19
N ILE A 49 -37.84 27.00 4.63
CA ILE A 49 -38.75 26.54 3.57
C ILE A 49 -40.19 26.45 4.10
N THR A 50 -40.38 25.87 5.29
CA THR A 50 -41.71 25.77 5.91
C THR A 50 -42.30 27.16 6.18
N PHE A 51 -41.50 28.08 6.69
CA PHE A 51 -41.93 29.45 6.97
C PHE A 51 -42.30 30.22 5.69
N LEU A 52 -41.49 30.13 4.63
CA LEU A 52 -41.80 30.74 3.33
C LEU A 52 -43.05 30.14 2.70
N THR A 53 -43.27 28.83 2.87
CA THR A 53 -44.46 28.13 2.39
C THR A 53 -45.71 28.62 3.12
N ILE A 54 -45.65 28.80 4.45
CA ILE A 54 -46.74 29.35 5.25
C ILE A 54 -47.07 30.79 4.83
N ILE A 55 -46.05 31.62 4.64
CA ILE A 55 -46.23 33.00 4.16
C ILE A 55 -46.87 33.02 2.76
N SER A 56 -46.42 32.15 1.86
CA SER A 56 -46.98 32.05 0.51
C SER A 56 -48.46 31.68 0.54
N VAL A 57 -48.84 30.68 1.35
CA VAL A 57 -50.26 30.29 1.53
C VAL A 57 -51.09 31.44 2.11
N PHE A 58 -50.57 32.16 3.10
CA PHE A 58 -51.27 33.29 3.70
C PHE A 58 -51.50 34.43 2.70
N ILE A 59 -50.50 34.72 1.87
CA ILE A 59 -50.58 35.72 0.79
C ILE A 59 -51.63 35.29 -0.25
N ILE A 60 -51.63 34.02 -0.67
CA ILE A 60 -52.63 33.49 -1.61
C ILE A 60 -54.05 33.66 -1.04
N LEU A 61 -54.26 33.33 0.24
CA LEU A 61 -55.57 33.46 0.89
C LEU A 61 -56.04 34.92 0.96
N ILE A 62 -55.16 35.85 1.38
CA ILE A 62 -55.50 37.28 1.47
C ILE A 62 -55.86 37.83 0.09
N PHE A 63 -55.00 37.60 -0.91
CA PHE A 63 -55.22 38.16 -2.23
C PHE A 63 -56.40 37.50 -2.93
N SER A 64 -56.67 36.22 -2.69
CA SER A 64 -57.88 35.55 -3.17
C SER A 64 -59.16 36.15 -2.58
N ILE A 65 -59.16 36.50 -1.28
CA ILE A 65 -60.31 37.17 -0.65
C ILE A 65 -60.50 38.56 -1.26
N ILE A 66 -59.43 39.34 -1.41
CA ILE A 66 -59.48 40.67 -2.04
C ILE A 66 -60.04 40.54 -3.46
N TYR A 67 -59.52 39.58 -4.21
CA TYR A 67 -59.92 39.30 -5.58
C TYR A 67 -61.40 38.93 -5.71
N TYR A 68 -61.88 38.02 -4.84
CA TYR A 68 -63.28 37.61 -4.77
C TYR A 68 -64.23 38.80 -4.57
N TYR A 69 -63.92 39.69 -3.62
CA TYR A 69 -64.74 40.88 -3.36
C TYR A 69 -64.64 41.96 -4.42
N THR A 70 -63.54 42.02 -5.18
CA THR A 70 -63.36 43.03 -6.23
C THR A 70 -63.95 42.63 -7.58
N GLU A 71 -63.92 41.35 -7.94
CA GLU A 71 -64.42 40.87 -9.23
C GLU A 71 -65.82 40.27 -9.20
N GLY A 72 -66.30 39.78 -8.05
CA GLY A 72 -67.57 39.07 -8.01
C GLY A 72 -67.53 37.78 -8.83
N THR A 73 -66.46 36.99 -8.66
CA THR A 73 -66.38 35.64 -9.21
C THR A 73 -67.47 34.76 -8.62
N ASP A 74 -68.04 33.86 -9.42
CA ASP A 74 -69.16 33.01 -8.99
C ASP A 74 -68.80 32.11 -7.80
N ASN A 75 -67.52 31.68 -7.70
CA ASN A 75 -67.01 30.83 -6.63
C ASN A 75 -65.65 31.31 -6.07
N TYR A 76 -65.46 31.18 -4.76
CA TYR A 76 -64.18 31.47 -4.09
C TYR A 76 -63.03 30.56 -4.56
N GLU A 77 -63.35 29.33 -4.96
CA GLU A 77 -62.35 28.37 -5.47
C GLU A 77 -61.66 28.88 -6.75
N ASP A 78 -62.41 29.54 -7.63
CA ASP A 78 -61.86 30.13 -8.85
C ASP A 78 -60.95 31.32 -8.53
N ALA A 79 -61.32 32.15 -7.55
CA ALA A 79 -60.47 33.25 -7.07
C ALA A 79 -59.16 32.74 -6.46
N LEU A 80 -59.19 31.63 -5.72
CA LEU A 80 -57.99 30.97 -5.19
C LEU A 80 -57.08 30.46 -6.32
N TRP A 81 -57.65 29.72 -7.28
CA TRP A 81 -56.90 29.16 -8.40
C TRP A 81 -56.25 30.25 -9.27
N GLN A 82 -56.99 31.33 -9.53
CA GLN A 82 -56.47 32.45 -10.32
C GLN A 82 -55.38 33.24 -9.57
N THR A 83 -55.51 33.43 -8.25
CA THR A 83 -54.47 34.08 -7.44
C THR A 83 -53.20 33.23 -7.40
N PHE A 84 -53.34 31.91 -7.24
CA PHE A 84 -52.22 30.97 -7.26
C PHE A 84 -51.50 30.96 -8.62
N THR A 85 -52.22 30.87 -9.73
CA THR A 85 -51.63 30.85 -11.07
C THR A 85 -50.96 32.19 -11.43
N ARG A 86 -51.49 33.33 -10.97
CA ARG A 86 -50.85 34.65 -11.14
C ARG A 86 -49.51 34.78 -10.42
N ILE A 87 -49.36 34.17 -9.24
CA ILE A 87 -48.09 34.16 -8.50
C ILE A 87 -47.00 33.40 -9.27
N LEU A 88 -47.38 32.32 -9.98
CA LEU A 88 -46.47 31.50 -10.76
C LEU A 88 -46.25 32.00 -12.19
N ASN A 89 -47.19 32.80 -12.72
CA ASN A 89 -47.13 33.33 -14.09
C ASN A 89 -47.24 34.86 -14.12
N PRO A 90 -46.10 35.58 -14.04
CA PRO A 90 -46.05 37.04 -14.13
C PRO A 90 -46.62 37.62 -15.45
N CYS A 91 -46.70 36.81 -16.51
CA CYS A 91 -47.23 37.23 -17.80
C CYS A 91 -48.76 37.31 -17.82
N ALA A 92 -49.45 36.71 -16.85
CA ALA A 92 -50.91 36.66 -16.80
C ALA A 92 -51.58 38.04 -16.61
N ALA A 93 -50.85 39.07 -16.16
CA ALA A 93 -51.40 40.41 -15.96
C ALA A 93 -51.49 41.26 -17.26
N ALA A 94 -50.98 40.77 -18.40
CA ALA A 94 -50.99 41.52 -19.65
C ALA A 94 -52.41 41.68 -20.25
N ASP A 95 -53.30 40.73 -19.97
CA ASP A 95 -54.62 40.63 -20.59
C ASP A 95 -55.74 41.32 -19.76
N GLU A 96 -55.39 42.03 -18.68
CA GLU A 96 -56.37 42.62 -17.75
C GLU A 96 -56.81 44.04 -18.12
N GLU A 97 -58.13 44.24 -18.15
CA GLU A 97 -58.77 45.54 -18.36
C GLU A 97 -59.18 46.20 -17.03
N GLY A 98 -58.83 47.47 -16.88
CA GLY A 98 -59.19 48.29 -15.71
C GLY A 98 -58.03 48.55 -14.74
N LEU A 99 -57.96 49.81 -14.28
CA LEU A 99 -56.85 50.29 -13.44
C LEU A 99 -56.79 49.63 -12.06
N LYS A 100 -57.95 49.28 -11.48
CA LYS A 100 -58.01 48.59 -10.18
C LYS A 100 -57.45 47.16 -10.25
N HIS A 101 -57.78 46.41 -11.30
CA HIS A 101 -57.33 45.04 -11.52
C HIS A 101 -55.80 44.99 -11.72
N ARG A 102 -55.27 45.87 -12.57
CA ARG A 102 -53.82 45.97 -12.81
C ARG A 102 -53.02 46.27 -11.55
N ILE A 103 -53.55 47.09 -10.64
CA ILE A 103 -52.89 47.38 -9.36
C ILE A 103 -52.90 46.15 -8.45
N ILE A 104 -54.03 45.45 -8.33
CA ILE A 104 -54.14 44.26 -7.46
C ILE A 104 -53.25 43.13 -8.01
N SER A 105 -53.38 42.80 -9.28
CA SER A 105 -52.58 41.76 -9.96
C SER A 105 -51.10 42.11 -9.97
N GLY A 106 -50.74 43.38 -10.17
CA GLY A 106 -49.36 43.85 -10.07
C GLY A 106 -48.75 43.62 -8.69
N ASN A 107 -49.50 43.87 -7.61
CA ASN A 107 -49.03 43.61 -6.24
C ASN A 107 -48.91 42.11 -5.93
N VAL A 108 -49.85 41.29 -6.41
CA VAL A 108 -49.80 39.82 -6.28
C VAL A 108 -48.55 39.26 -6.95
N ILE A 109 -48.28 39.68 -8.18
CA ILE A 109 -47.12 39.23 -8.97
C ILE A 109 -45.81 39.69 -8.31
N LEU A 110 -45.73 40.93 -7.85
CA LEU A 110 -44.54 41.44 -7.16
C LEU A 110 -44.25 40.64 -5.88
N CYS A 111 -45.27 40.35 -5.07
CA CYS A 111 -45.12 39.53 -3.87
C CYS A 111 -44.70 38.09 -4.21
N GLY A 112 -45.31 37.51 -5.24
CA GLY A 112 -44.98 36.18 -5.75
C GLY A 112 -43.53 36.06 -6.19
N LEU A 113 -43.06 37.00 -7.02
CA LEU A 113 -41.68 37.05 -7.52
C LEU A 113 -40.66 37.14 -6.39
N VAL A 114 -40.91 37.98 -5.38
CA VAL A 114 -40.02 38.11 -4.23
C VAL A 114 -39.93 36.80 -3.45
N ILE A 115 -41.05 36.12 -3.20
CA ILE A 115 -41.07 34.84 -2.46
C ILE A 115 -40.33 33.75 -3.23
N VAL A 116 -40.58 33.62 -4.54
CA VAL A 116 -39.92 32.64 -5.39
C VAL A 116 -38.41 32.90 -5.45
N ALA A 117 -37.99 34.15 -5.59
CA ALA A 117 -36.57 34.52 -5.59
C ALA A 117 -35.87 34.17 -4.26
N ILE A 118 -36.52 34.44 -3.13
CA ILE A 118 -35.98 34.09 -1.80
C ILE A 118 -35.92 32.57 -1.62
N LEU A 119 -36.92 31.82 -2.10
CA LEU A 119 -36.96 30.36 -2.02
C LEU A 119 -35.83 29.72 -2.84
N ILE A 120 -35.62 30.17 -4.08
CA ILE A 120 -34.50 29.70 -4.91
C ILE A 120 -33.17 30.01 -4.23
N GLY A 121 -33.00 31.23 -3.71
CA GLY A 121 -31.78 31.62 -2.99
C GLY A 121 -31.50 30.74 -1.77
N ALA A 122 -32.54 30.42 -0.99
CA ALA A 122 -32.42 29.54 0.18
C ALA A 122 -32.02 28.11 -0.20
N ILE A 123 -32.59 27.57 -1.28
CA ILE A 123 -32.25 26.22 -1.79
C ILE A 123 -30.80 26.18 -2.27
N VAL A 124 -30.37 27.16 -3.07
CA VAL A 124 -28.99 27.22 -3.58
C VAL A 124 -27.98 27.30 -2.43
N THR A 125 -28.22 28.19 -1.46
CA THR A 125 -27.34 28.34 -0.28
C THR A 125 -27.22 27.04 0.50
N PHE A 126 -28.33 26.31 0.68
CA PHE A 126 -28.31 25.03 1.36
C PHE A 126 -27.61 23.93 0.56
N MET A 127 -27.80 23.88 -0.76
CA MET A 127 -27.06 22.95 -1.61
C MET A 127 -25.56 23.19 -1.49
N ASP A 128 -25.13 24.45 -1.49
CA ASP A 128 -23.72 24.79 -1.30
C ASP A 128 -23.21 24.40 0.09
N GLU A 129 -23.98 24.68 1.15
CA GLU A 129 -23.63 24.26 2.52
C GLU A 129 -23.52 22.74 2.65
N LYS A 130 -24.48 21.99 2.09
CA LYS A 130 -24.45 20.52 2.11
C LYS A 130 -23.33 19.95 1.27
N LEU A 131 -23.07 20.50 0.09
CA LEU A 131 -21.92 20.11 -0.73
C LEU A 131 -20.61 20.38 0.00
N ASN A 132 -20.51 21.53 0.70
CA ASN A 132 -19.32 21.85 1.49
C ASN A 132 -19.18 20.96 2.74
N GLU A 133 -20.27 20.54 3.36
CA GLU A 133 -20.26 19.57 4.47
C GLU A 133 -19.80 18.18 3.98
N LEU A 134 -20.31 17.73 2.83
CA LEU A 134 -19.88 16.48 2.19
C LEU A 134 -18.40 16.53 1.80
N LYS A 135 -17.91 17.66 1.28
CA LYS A 135 -16.49 17.87 0.97
C LYS A 135 -15.58 17.79 2.20
N LYS A 136 -16.10 18.04 3.41
CA LYS A 136 -15.32 17.92 4.66
C LYS A 136 -15.13 16.46 5.10
N GLY A 137 -15.76 15.48 4.45
CA GLY A 137 -15.48 14.05 4.67
C GLY A 137 -15.98 13.50 6.01
N HIS A 138 -16.92 14.18 6.69
CA HIS A 138 -17.50 13.72 7.96
C HIS A 138 -18.58 12.62 7.79
N THR A 139 -18.77 12.13 6.57
CA THR A 139 -19.65 11.00 6.28
C THR A 139 -19.12 9.75 6.98
N THR A 140 -20.02 9.01 7.62
CA THR A 140 -19.71 7.70 8.19
C THR A 140 -19.29 6.73 7.08
N VAL A 141 -18.07 6.22 7.15
CA VAL A 141 -17.58 5.17 6.25
C VAL A 141 -18.16 3.84 6.71
N ILE A 142 -18.99 3.20 5.88
CA ILE A 142 -19.64 1.90 6.16
C ILE A 142 -18.89 0.75 5.46
N GLU A 143 -17.83 1.07 4.73
CA GLU A 143 -17.02 0.09 4.01
C GLU A 143 -16.32 -0.90 4.95
N LYS A 144 -16.08 -2.11 4.47
CA LYS A 144 -15.28 -3.14 5.17
C LYS A 144 -13.95 -3.31 4.44
N ASN A 145 -12.92 -3.78 5.15
CA ASN A 145 -11.56 -3.98 4.62
C ASN A 145 -10.93 -2.70 4.04
N HIS A 146 -11.06 -1.57 4.75
CA HIS A 146 -10.44 -0.30 4.36
C HIS A 146 -9.26 0.04 5.29
N THR A 147 -8.21 0.61 4.72
CA THR A 147 -7.02 1.06 5.48
C THR A 147 -7.22 2.48 5.98
N ILE A 148 -7.14 2.68 7.30
CA ILE A 148 -7.21 4.01 7.92
C ILE A 148 -5.78 4.55 8.10
N ILE A 149 -5.45 5.63 7.41
CA ILE A 149 -4.17 6.33 7.57
C ILE A 149 -4.35 7.47 8.58
N LEU A 150 -3.63 7.41 9.71
CA LEU A 150 -3.68 8.42 10.76
C LEU A 150 -2.44 9.32 10.73
N GLY A 151 -2.67 10.63 10.68
CA GLY A 151 -1.62 11.66 10.55
C GLY A 151 -1.36 11.98 9.09
N TRP A 152 -1.39 13.28 8.74
CA TRP A 152 -1.17 13.73 7.37
C TRP A 152 0.27 14.22 7.17
N SER A 153 0.94 13.80 6.10
CA SER A 153 2.23 14.33 5.67
C SER A 153 2.33 14.33 4.14
N PRO A 154 3.21 15.15 3.53
CA PRO A 154 3.44 15.12 2.08
C PRO A 154 3.84 13.73 1.54
N LYS A 155 4.44 12.86 2.38
CA LYS A 155 4.86 11.50 2.02
C LYS A 155 3.67 10.53 1.85
N ILE A 156 2.44 10.90 2.25
CA ILE A 156 1.27 10.02 2.19
C ILE A 156 0.79 9.77 0.76
N CYS A 157 0.91 10.75 -0.13
CA CYS A 157 0.55 10.52 -1.53
C CYS A 157 1.41 9.40 -2.15
N ASP A 158 2.70 9.36 -1.78
CA ASP A 158 3.61 8.30 -2.19
C ASP A 158 3.19 6.97 -1.55
N ILE A 159 2.95 6.95 -0.23
CA ILE A 159 2.47 5.74 0.47
C ILE A 159 1.17 5.20 -0.15
N ILE A 160 0.20 6.06 -0.47
CA ILE A 160 -1.08 5.65 -1.07
C ILE A 160 -0.87 5.06 -2.46
N ASN A 161 -0.11 5.75 -3.33
CA ASN A 161 0.21 5.22 -4.66
C ASN A 161 0.88 3.85 -4.52
N GLU A 162 1.78 3.72 -3.56
CA GLU A 162 2.48 2.47 -3.35
C GLU A 162 1.63 1.35 -2.75
N LEU A 163 0.66 1.68 -1.89
CA LEU A 163 -0.34 0.73 -1.39
C LEU A 163 -1.27 0.26 -2.51
N ILE A 164 -1.68 1.16 -3.41
CA ILE A 164 -2.47 0.80 -4.60
C ILE A 164 -1.69 -0.18 -5.47
N ILE A 165 -0.43 0.15 -5.78
CA ILE A 165 0.45 -0.70 -6.59
C ILE A 165 0.66 -2.05 -5.91
N ALA A 166 0.90 -2.07 -4.59
CA ALA A 166 1.04 -3.29 -3.82
C ALA A 166 -0.19 -4.20 -3.93
N ASN A 167 -1.38 -3.64 -3.73
CA ASN A 167 -2.64 -4.39 -3.74
C ASN A 167 -3.04 -4.91 -5.12
N GLU A 168 -2.70 -4.21 -6.22
CA GLU A 168 -3.05 -4.63 -7.58
C GLU A 168 -2.36 -5.91 -8.07
N SER A 169 -1.44 -6.46 -7.29
CA SER A 169 -0.44 -7.38 -7.83
C SER A 169 0.12 -8.39 -6.84
N GLN A 170 -0.52 -8.50 -5.69
CA GLN A 170 -0.44 -9.67 -4.86
C GLN A 170 -1.25 -10.78 -5.54
N ARG A 171 -0.57 -11.91 -5.81
CA ARG A 171 -1.27 -13.17 -6.03
C ARG A 171 -1.19 -13.99 -4.77
N ASP A 172 0.00 -14.25 -4.24
CA ASP A 172 0.17 -15.07 -3.04
C ASP A 172 0.77 -14.30 -1.87
N GLU A 173 0.17 -14.44 -0.69
CA GLU A 173 0.57 -13.78 0.56
C GLU A 173 0.67 -14.77 1.73
N ILE A 174 1.19 -14.28 2.86
CA ILE A 174 1.39 -15.10 4.06
C ILE A 174 0.17 -14.99 4.98
N TYR A 175 -0.49 -16.12 5.21
CA TYR A 175 -1.65 -16.24 6.08
C TYR A 175 -1.38 -17.15 7.27
N PHE A 176 -2.15 -16.92 8.35
CA PHE A 176 -2.12 -17.74 9.56
C PHE A 176 -3.47 -18.44 9.71
N LYS A 177 -3.48 -19.77 9.66
CA LYS A 177 -4.72 -20.53 9.76
C LYS A 177 -4.68 -21.51 10.92
N TYR A 178 -5.73 -21.48 11.73
CA TYR A 178 -6.00 -22.57 12.66
C TYR A 178 -6.61 -23.75 11.90
N GLU A 179 -5.99 -24.93 12.00
CA GLU A 179 -6.44 -26.10 11.25
C GLU A 179 -6.61 -27.32 12.16
N SER A 180 -7.82 -27.50 12.68
CA SER A 180 -8.15 -28.58 13.61
C SER A 180 -7.83 -29.98 13.09
N ALA A 181 -7.95 -30.22 11.78
CA ALA A 181 -7.67 -31.52 11.17
C ALA A 181 -6.18 -31.93 11.19
N LEU A 182 -5.28 -30.97 11.41
CA LEU A 182 -3.83 -31.19 11.45
C LEU A 182 -3.27 -31.27 12.87
N VAL A 183 -4.11 -31.11 13.90
CA VAL A 183 -3.70 -31.28 15.30
C VAL A 183 -3.21 -32.71 15.55
N GLY A 184 -2.05 -32.84 16.18
CA GLY A 184 -1.36 -34.11 16.43
C GLY A 184 -0.58 -34.66 15.23
N ARG A 185 -0.62 -34.00 14.07
CA ARG A 185 0.16 -34.36 12.88
C ARG A 185 1.52 -33.68 12.87
N THR A 186 2.40 -34.17 12.01
CA THR A 186 3.72 -33.58 11.83
C THR A 186 3.68 -32.41 10.85
N PHE A 187 4.67 -31.52 10.94
CA PHE A 187 4.87 -30.45 9.97
C PHE A 187 5.04 -31.00 8.54
N TYR A 188 5.68 -32.17 8.39
CA TYR A 188 5.76 -32.89 7.12
C TYR A 188 4.37 -33.15 6.52
N ASP A 189 3.45 -33.70 7.33
CA ASP A 189 2.09 -33.99 6.86
C ASP A 189 1.36 -32.70 6.45
N ALA A 190 1.53 -31.62 7.23
CA ALA A 190 0.93 -30.33 6.93
C ALA A 190 1.40 -29.77 5.58
N VAL A 191 2.69 -29.86 5.26
CA VAL A 191 3.25 -29.39 3.96
C VAL A 191 2.52 -29.98 2.77
N PHE A 192 2.06 -31.23 2.85
CA PHE A 192 1.36 -31.91 1.77
C PHE A 192 -0.17 -31.87 1.87
N SER A 193 -0.73 -31.29 2.95
CA SER A 193 -2.16 -31.33 3.23
C SER A 193 -3.01 -30.33 2.42
N TYR A 194 -2.37 -29.43 1.66
CA TYR A 194 -3.04 -28.43 0.82
C TYR A 194 -2.63 -28.62 -0.64
N ASN A 195 -3.54 -28.58 -1.62
CA ASN A 195 -3.14 -28.67 -3.03
C ASN A 195 -2.53 -27.35 -3.56
N LYS A 196 -3.12 -26.21 -3.18
CA LYS A 196 -2.78 -24.85 -3.68
C LYS A 196 -2.35 -23.88 -2.57
N CYS A 197 -1.61 -24.38 -1.59
CA CYS A 197 -0.97 -23.57 -0.55
C CYS A 197 0.42 -24.13 -0.25
N SER A 198 1.38 -23.26 0.04
CA SER A 198 2.71 -23.65 0.50
C SER A 198 2.83 -23.40 1.99
N VAL A 199 2.81 -24.47 2.79
CA VAL A 199 3.00 -24.38 4.24
C VAL A 199 4.46 -24.08 4.53
N ILE A 200 4.75 -22.92 5.11
CA ILE A 200 6.12 -22.45 5.36
C ILE A 200 6.54 -22.50 6.83
N GLY A 201 5.59 -22.61 7.75
CA GLY A 201 5.91 -22.59 9.17
C GLY A 201 4.73 -22.78 10.11
N LEU A 202 4.98 -22.57 11.39
CA LEU A 202 4.01 -22.65 12.48
C LEU A 202 4.13 -21.42 13.38
N MET A 203 3.00 -20.91 13.84
CA MET A 203 2.93 -20.00 14.98
C MET A 203 2.46 -20.79 16.18
N LEU A 204 3.33 -20.91 17.18
CA LEU A 204 3.03 -21.65 18.40
C LEU A 204 2.01 -20.91 19.27
N SER A 205 1.41 -21.63 20.21
CA SER A 205 0.44 -21.08 21.18
C SER A 205 0.92 -19.86 21.99
N ASP A 206 2.23 -19.74 22.24
CA ASP A 206 2.86 -18.59 22.90
C ASP A 206 3.05 -17.37 21.97
N GLY A 207 2.71 -17.53 20.68
CA GLY A 207 2.87 -16.54 19.64
C GLY A 207 4.25 -16.52 18.98
N THR A 208 5.14 -17.46 19.31
CA THR A 208 6.44 -17.64 18.65
C THR A 208 6.24 -18.15 17.23
N VAL A 209 6.88 -17.51 16.24
CA VAL A 209 6.87 -17.94 14.84
C VAL A 209 8.09 -18.82 14.57
N LYS A 210 7.87 -19.98 13.96
CA LYS A 210 8.91 -20.87 13.44
C LYS A 210 8.69 -21.07 11.95
N ILE A 211 9.55 -20.49 11.13
CA ILE A 211 9.64 -20.79 9.70
C ILE A 211 10.52 -22.03 9.52
N LEU A 212 10.15 -22.91 8.58
CA LEU A 212 10.86 -24.16 8.30
C LEU A 212 11.18 -24.99 9.57
N PRO A 213 10.20 -25.28 10.46
CA PRO A 213 10.47 -26.14 11.61
C PRO A 213 10.86 -27.56 11.15
N PRO A 214 11.54 -28.35 12.00
CA PRO A 214 11.87 -29.74 11.68
C PRO A 214 10.65 -30.52 11.21
N SER A 215 10.80 -31.35 10.18
CA SER A 215 9.67 -32.06 9.54
C SER A 215 8.85 -32.93 10.51
N ASN A 216 9.47 -33.40 11.60
CA ASN A 216 8.83 -34.19 12.66
C ASN A 216 8.17 -33.35 13.78
N THR A 217 8.18 -32.02 13.68
CA THR A 217 7.52 -31.12 14.65
C THR A 217 6.03 -31.40 14.68
N ILE A 218 5.47 -31.63 15.87
CA ILE A 218 4.04 -31.93 16.06
C ILE A 218 3.26 -30.61 16.18
N ILE A 219 2.13 -30.54 15.48
CA ILE A 219 1.19 -29.40 15.53
C ILE A 219 0.25 -29.59 16.72
N ASN A 220 0.24 -28.65 17.66
CA ASN A 220 -0.60 -28.70 18.85
C ASN A 220 -1.97 -28.03 18.62
N ILE A 221 -2.88 -28.20 19.57
CA ILE A 221 -4.27 -27.76 19.47
C ILE A 221 -4.47 -26.24 19.37
N ASP A 222 -3.47 -25.43 19.71
CA ASP A 222 -3.52 -23.96 19.65
C ASP A 222 -2.50 -23.38 18.65
N ASP A 223 -1.75 -24.25 17.97
CA ASP A 223 -0.79 -23.81 16.96
C ASP A 223 -1.53 -23.40 15.69
N LYS A 224 -1.03 -22.37 15.01
CA LYS A 224 -1.50 -21.95 13.69
C LYS A 224 -0.49 -22.31 12.63
N ILE A 225 -0.97 -22.71 11.47
CA ILE A 225 -0.15 -22.99 10.31
C ILE A 225 0.10 -21.67 9.58
N ILE A 226 1.34 -21.46 9.16
CA ILE A 226 1.75 -20.31 8.35
C ILE A 226 1.84 -20.80 6.90
N VAL A 227 1.05 -20.21 6.03
CA VAL A 227 0.93 -20.64 4.63
C VAL A 227 1.10 -19.47 3.67
N ILE A 228 1.71 -19.73 2.53
CA ILE A 228 1.63 -18.88 1.35
C ILE A 228 0.40 -19.33 0.56
N ALA A 229 -0.56 -18.44 0.32
CA ALA A 229 -1.81 -18.73 -0.38
C ALA A 229 -2.29 -17.51 -1.18
N GLU A 230 -3.19 -17.75 -2.14
CA GLU A 230 -3.72 -16.68 -2.98
C GLU A 230 -4.57 -15.68 -2.18
N ASP A 231 -5.40 -16.22 -1.29
CA ASP A 231 -6.29 -15.49 -0.42
C ASP A 231 -6.61 -16.36 0.81
N ASP A 232 -7.15 -15.77 1.88
CA ASP A 232 -7.48 -16.49 3.11
C ASP A 232 -8.59 -17.54 2.89
N ASP A 233 -9.54 -17.26 1.99
CA ASP A 233 -10.64 -18.13 1.59
C ASP A 233 -10.21 -19.29 0.67
N LYS A 234 -9.00 -19.21 0.09
CA LYS A 234 -8.41 -20.26 -0.78
C LYS A 234 -7.59 -21.29 -0.02
N ILE A 235 -7.43 -21.13 1.30
CA ILE A 235 -6.69 -22.08 2.14
C ILE A 235 -7.56 -23.32 2.42
N ILE A 236 -7.64 -24.22 1.44
CA ILE A 236 -8.53 -25.38 1.45
C ILE A 236 -7.73 -26.67 1.62
N LEU A 237 -8.07 -27.44 2.64
CA LEU A 237 -7.48 -28.76 2.87
C LEU A 237 -7.81 -29.74 1.75
N SER A 238 -6.80 -30.48 1.32
CA SER A 238 -6.94 -31.59 0.39
C SER A 238 -7.42 -32.83 1.15
N PHE A 239 -8.73 -33.11 1.07
CA PHE A 239 -9.33 -34.26 1.77
C PHE A 239 -8.74 -35.60 1.28
N ASP A 240 -8.38 -35.69 0.00
CA ASP A 240 -7.72 -36.86 -0.58
C ASP A 240 -6.38 -37.16 0.10
N TYR A 241 -5.62 -36.13 0.48
CA TYR A 241 -4.35 -36.33 1.18
C TYR A 241 -4.57 -36.82 2.61
N LEU A 242 -5.51 -36.20 3.33
CA LEU A 242 -5.87 -36.60 4.70
C LEU A 242 -6.36 -38.05 4.77
N LEU A 243 -7.11 -38.51 3.77
CA LEU A 243 -7.53 -39.91 3.66
C LEU A 243 -6.35 -40.86 3.42
N ARG A 244 -5.37 -40.47 2.60
CA ARG A 244 -4.18 -41.29 2.30
C ARG A 244 -3.30 -41.50 3.55
N ILE A 245 -3.07 -40.45 4.34
CA ILE A 245 -2.27 -40.55 5.58
C ILE A 245 -3.00 -41.32 6.68
N ASN A 246 -4.33 -41.25 6.75
CA ASN A 246 -5.12 -41.93 7.78
C ASN A 246 -5.25 -43.44 7.54
N ASN A 247 -5.24 -43.88 6.29
CA ASN A 247 -5.54 -45.27 5.95
C ASN A 247 -4.30 -46.17 5.74
N GLN A 248 -3.08 -45.77 6.17
CA GLN A 248 -1.83 -46.50 5.85
C GLN A 248 -1.78 -46.90 4.35
N TYR A 249 -2.34 -46.08 3.47
CA TYR A 249 -2.52 -46.45 2.07
C TYR A 249 -1.20 -46.22 1.34
N SER A 250 -0.58 -47.33 0.93
CA SER A 250 0.59 -47.37 0.05
C SER A 250 0.16 -47.06 -1.40
N GLY A 251 -0.46 -45.90 -1.63
CA GLY A 251 -0.63 -45.34 -2.98
C GLY A 251 0.74 -44.91 -3.52
N PRO A 252 0.95 -44.91 -4.84
CA PRO A 252 2.22 -45.20 -5.47
C PRO A 252 3.35 -44.44 -4.78
N THR A 253 4.18 -45.19 -4.06
CA THR A 253 5.54 -44.78 -3.75
C THR A 253 6.22 -44.57 -5.10
N SER A 254 6.10 -43.38 -5.66
CA SER A 254 7.02 -42.88 -6.69
C SER A 254 8.36 -42.57 -6.00
N SER A 255 8.87 -43.55 -5.25
CA SER A 255 10.25 -43.64 -4.77
C SER A 255 11.22 -43.88 -5.94
N SER A 256 10.73 -43.98 -7.18
CA SER A 256 11.51 -44.27 -8.38
C SER A 256 12.01 -43.06 -9.17
N VAL A 257 11.66 -41.82 -8.83
CA VAL A 257 12.09 -40.64 -9.62
C VAL A 257 13.34 -39.94 -9.07
N ILE A 258 13.81 -40.32 -7.88
CA ILE A 258 15.02 -39.71 -7.30
C ILE A 258 16.23 -40.58 -7.66
N ASN A 259 16.89 -40.18 -8.74
CA ASN A 259 18.13 -40.80 -9.19
C ASN A 259 19.19 -40.71 -8.07
N HIS A 260 19.89 -41.81 -7.75
CA HIS A 260 20.89 -41.84 -6.67
C HIS A 260 22.01 -40.79 -6.86
N ASN A 261 22.22 -40.33 -8.09
CA ASN A 261 23.23 -39.31 -8.44
C ASN A 261 22.83 -37.87 -8.06
N THR A 262 21.55 -37.50 -8.08
CA THR A 262 21.12 -36.17 -7.57
C THR A 262 21.28 -36.07 -6.04
N VAL A 263 21.24 -37.21 -5.35
CA VAL A 263 21.47 -37.31 -3.89
C VAL A 263 22.92 -37.02 -3.47
N LEU A 264 23.89 -37.31 -4.34
CA LEU A 264 25.31 -37.11 -4.04
C LEU A 264 25.75 -35.64 -4.17
N LEU A 265 25.25 -34.90 -5.16
CA LEU A 265 25.56 -33.47 -5.36
C LEU A 265 24.98 -32.62 -4.21
N ALA A 266 23.71 -32.81 -3.85
CA ALA A 266 23.07 -32.05 -2.77
C ALA A 266 23.62 -32.39 -1.36
N LYS A 267 24.04 -33.64 -1.11
CA LYS A 267 24.72 -34.02 0.16
C LYS A 267 26.08 -33.34 0.35
N SER A 268 26.80 -33.02 -0.73
CA SER A 268 28.07 -32.29 -0.61
C SER A 268 27.89 -30.81 -0.26
N MET A 269 26.70 -30.23 -0.50
CA MET A 269 26.40 -28.80 -0.32
C MET A 269 25.64 -28.47 0.98
N THR A 270 25.19 -29.48 1.72
CA THR A 270 24.60 -29.37 3.07
C THR A 270 25.64 -29.48 4.18
N ARG A 271 26.94 -29.56 3.84
CA ARG A 271 28.00 -29.21 4.79
C ARG A 271 27.82 -27.74 5.12
N GLU A 272 27.56 -27.44 6.40
CA GLU A 272 27.44 -26.11 7.01
C GLU A 272 27.95 -25.03 6.06
N ALA A 273 27.05 -24.22 5.48
CA ALA A 273 27.49 -23.15 4.59
C ALA A 273 28.45 -22.25 5.37
N THR A 274 29.73 -22.47 5.13
CA THR A 274 30.78 -21.62 5.67
C THR A 274 30.57 -20.27 5.01
N LYS A 275 30.38 -19.24 5.83
CA LYS A 275 30.40 -17.85 5.39
C LYS A 275 31.54 -17.67 4.36
N ARG A 276 31.30 -16.90 3.30
CA ARG A 276 32.29 -16.70 2.24
C ARG A 276 33.02 -15.38 2.45
N ILE A 277 34.29 -15.35 2.01
CA ILE A 277 35.02 -14.10 1.90
C ILE A 277 34.44 -13.36 0.71
N GLU A 278 33.84 -12.21 0.97
CA GLU A 278 33.21 -11.39 -0.05
C GLU A 278 33.89 -10.03 -0.14
N ARG A 279 33.72 -9.39 -1.30
CA ARG A 279 34.28 -8.08 -1.59
C ARG A 279 33.15 -7.22 -2.16
N THR A 280 32.70 -6.25 -1.39
CA THR A 280 31.53 -5.44 -1.72
C THR A 280 31.92 -3.99 -1.85
N LEU A 281 31.43 -3.31 -2.89
CA LEU A 281 31.60 -1.88 -3.08
C LEU A 281 30.27 -1.17 -2.90
N ILE A 282 30.16 -0.27 -1.93
CA ILE A 282 29.07 0.70 -1.83
C ILE A 282 29.50 1.97 -2.56
N VAL A 283 28.67 2.46 -3.48
CA VAL A 283 28.89 3.69 -4.23
C VAL A 283 27.81 4.69 -3.84
N GLY A 284 28.22 5.81 -3.26
CA GLY A 284 27.33 6.78 -2.62
C GLY A 284 27.07 6.48 -1.15
N TRP A 285 26.34 7.38 -0.50
CA TRP A 285 26.08 7.31 0.94
C TRP A 285 24.76 7.97 1.33
N ASN A 286 24.00 7.27 2.17
CA ASN A 286 22.81 7.78 2.85
C ASN A 286 22.70 7.18 4.26
N ASN A 287 21.64 7.53 4.99
CA ASN A 287 21.37 7.00 6.33
C ASN A 287 21.27 5.46 6.45
N LYS A 288 21.07 4.72 5.34
CA LYS A 288 21.00 3.25 5.31
C LYS A 288 22.38 2.60 5.18
N ALA A 289 23.37 3.31 4.63
CA ALA A 289 24.70 2.75 4.40
C ALA A 289 25.35 2.13 5.67
N PRO A 290 25.30 2.76 6.86
CA PRO A 290 25.79 2.14 8.09
C PRO A 290 25.03 0.87 8.49
N LEU A 291 23.71 0.85 8.26
CA LEU A 291 22.86 -0.32 8.58
C LEU A 291 23.19 -1.48 7.63
N ILE A 292 23.32 -1.21 6.34
CA ILE A 292 23.73 -2.19 5.33
C ILE A 292 25.11 -2.77 5.67
N ALA A 293 26.07 -1.91 6.04
CA ALA A 293 27.41 -2.35 6.44
C ALA A 293 27.37 -3.31 7.64
N LYS A 294 26.60 -2.97 8.69
CA LYS A 294 26.43 -3.83 9.86
C LYS A 294 25.75 -5.15 9.53
N GLU A 295 24.71 -5.10 8.70
CA GLU A 295 23.96 -6.30 8.32
C GLU A 295 24.84 -7.24 7.50
N LEU A 296 25.58 -6.73 6.51
CA LEU A 296 26.54 -7.52 5.71
C LEU A 296 27.61 -8.20 6.59
N ASP A 297 28.06 -7.56 7.67
CA ASP A 297 29.06 -8.11 8.59
C ASP A 297 28.59 -9.42 9.23
N THR A 298 27.28 -9.57 9.42
CA THR A 298 26.70 -10.78 9.98
C THR A 298 26.71 -11.98 9.01
N TYR A 299 26.75 -11.75 7.70
CA TYR A 299 26.71 -12.80 6.66
C TYR A 299 28.08 -13.21 6.13
N VAL A 300 29.04 -12.28 6.11
CA VAL A 300 30.34 -12.52 5.46
C VAL A 300 31.35 -13.18 6.40
N ALA A 301 32.32 -13.91 5.83
CA ALA A 301 33.39 -14.50 6.62
C ALA A 301 34.45 -13.48 7.00
N ARG A 302 35.17 -13.79 8.09
CA ARG A 302 36.35 -13.04 8.50
C ARG A 302 37.34 -12.83 7.35
N GLY A 303 37.72 -11.58 7.13
CA GLY A 303 38.64 -11.19 6.05
C GLY A 303 37.95 -10.70 4.78
N SER A 304 36.61 -10.62 4.78
CA SER A 304 35.86 -9.91 3.74
C SER A 304 36.21 -8.43 3.71
N GLU A 305 35.95 -7.76 2.58
CA GLU A 305 36.26 -6.34 2.41
C GLU A 305 35.01 -5.56 1.97
N LEU A 306 34.73 -4.48 2.69
CA LEU A 306 33.70 -3.50 2.33
C LEU A 306 34.40 -2.21 1.88
N HIS A 307 34.15 -1.82 0.65
CA HIS A 307 34.68 -0.61 0.05
C HIS A 307 33.54 0.41 -0.05
N ILE A 308 33.81 1.68 0.26
CA ILE A 308 32.83 2.77 0.15
C ILE A 308 33.43 3.85 -0.74
N LEU A 309 32.73 4.24 -1.80
CA LEU A 309 33.08 5.36 -2.68
C LEU A 309 32.19 6.56 -2.32
N THR A 310 32.80 7.63 -1.80
CA THR A 310 32.12 8.88 -1.43
C THR A 310 33.01 10.09 -1.69
N ASN A 311 32.42 11.25 -1.92
CA ASN A 311 33.12 12.53 -2.08
C ASN A 311 33.06 13.42 -0.83
N SER A 312 32.44 12.94 0.25
CA SER A 312 32.25 13.71 1.49
C SER A 312 33.32 13.40 2.53
N ASP A 313 34.04 14.44 2.96
CA ASP A 313 35.03 14.36 4.04
C ASP A 313 34.38 14.05 5.39
N GLU A 314 33.18 14.58 5.66
CA GLU A 314 32.44 14.32 6.90
C GLU A 314 32.06 12.84 7.02
N ILE A 315 31.55 12.25 5.93
CA ILE A 315 31.21 10.83 5.86
C ILE A 315 32.49 9.99 6.01
N THR A 316 33.58 10.38 5.36
CA THR A 316 34.88 9.70 5.49
C THR A 316 35.37 9.69 6.93
N GLN A 317 35.22 10.81 7.65
CA GLN A 317 35.57 10.89 9.07
C GLN A 317 34.67 10.00 9.93
N PHE A 318 33.34 10.05 9.73
CA PHE A 318 32.38 9.19 10.43
C PHE A 318 32.72 7.71 10.26
N ILE A 319 33.00 7.29 9.01
CA ILE A 319 33.37 5.91 8.70
C ILE A 319 34.61 5.50 9.50
N ASN A 320 35.69 6.28 9.42
CA ASN A 320 36.98 5.94 10.02
C ASN A 320 36.96 5.97 11.56
N GLN A 321 36.13 6.82 12.17
CA GLN A 321 36.07 6.97 13.63
C GLN A 321 35.06 6.04 14.29
N GLN A 322 33.93 5.78 13.63
CA GLN A 322 32.81 5.07 14.21
C GLN A 322 32.58 3.72 13.54
N LEU A 323 32.22 3.70 12.24
CA LEU A 323 31.74 2.48 11.58
C LEU A 323 32.81 1.37 11.54
N VAL A 324 34.09 1.72 11.34
CA VAL A 324 35.20 0.74 11.36
C VAL A 324 35.22 -0.08 12.65
N ASN A 325 34.90 0.53 13.79
CA ASN A 325 34.95 -0.13 15.10
C ASN A 325 33.72 -0.98 15.40
N GLU A 326 32.67 -0.89 14.58
CA GLU A 326 31.42 -1.62 14.75
C GLU A 326 31.37 -2.92 13.93
N LEU A 327 32.31 -3.13 12.98
CA LEU A 327 32.37 -4.31 12.11
C LEU A 327 33.40 -5.32 12.64
N ALA A 328 33.02 -6.60 12.71
CA ALA A 328 33.85 -7.67 13.27
C ALA A 328 34.50 -8.56 12.20
N GLU A 329 33.80 -8.82 11.10
CA GLU A 329 34.20 -9.82 10.09
C GLU A 329 34.82 -9.19 8.84
N GLN A 330 34.37 -8.00 8.44
CA GLN A 330 34.85 -7.30 7.24
C GLN A 330 35.74 -6.09 7.53
N LYS A 331 36.72 -5.87 6.65
CA LYS A 331 37.60 -4.70 6.64
C LYS A 331 37.00 -3.59 5.80
N LEU A 332 37.03 -2.36 6.32
CA LEU A 332 36.45 -1.20 5.66
C LEU A 332 37.50 -0.36 4.94
N PHE A 333 37.23 0.01 3.69
CA PHE A 333 38.08 0.86 2.86
C PHE A 333 37.27 2.00 2.27
N VAL A 334 37.74 3.24 2.43
CA VAL A 334 37.07 4.42 1.86
C VAL A 334 37.86 4.94 0.67
N HIS A 335 37.17 5.19 -0.43
CA HIS A 335 37.68 5.74 -1.67
C HIS A 335 37.04 7.11 -1.92
N SER A 336 37.84 8.10 -2.26
CA SER A 336 37.34 9.41 -2.66
C SER A 336 36.89 9.38 -4.12
N GLY A 337 35.63 9.75 -4.40
CA GLY A 337 35.13 9.86 -5.77
C GLY A 337 33.63 10.13 -5.86
N SER A 338 33.16 10.45 -7.06
CA SER A 338 31.75 10.78 -7.34
C SER A 338 31.05 9.70 -8.18
N LEU A 339 29.74 9.51 -7.96
CA LEU A 339 28.89 8.59 -8.74
C LEU A 339 28.77 9.01 -10.20
N THR A 340 28.85 10.31 -10.48
CA THR A 340 28.72 10.89 -11.83
C THR A 340 30.05 10.96 -12.59
N ASN A 341 31.17 10.62 -11.94
CA ASN A 341 32.48 10.66 -12.57
C ASN A 341 32.96 9.26 -12.96
N LYS A 342 32.88 8.96 -14.26
CA LYS A 342 33.35 7.70 -14.83
C LYS A 342 34.81 7.37 -14.47
N PHE A 343 35.70 8.37 -14.42
CA PHE A 343 37.12 8.14 -14.14
C PHE A 343 37.36 7.64 -12.72
N ASP A 344 36.52 7.99 -11.75
CA ASP A 344 36.66 7.52 -10.37
C ASP A 344 36.28 6.04 -10.24
N LEU A 345 35.27 5.60 -11.01
CA LEU A 345 34.92 4.17 -11.11
C LEU A 345 36.00 3.36 -11.83
N GLU A 346 36.60 3.89 -12.90
CA GLU A 346 37.65 3.19 -13.66
C GLU A 346 38.97 3.03 -12.88
N LYS A 347 39.24 3.85 -11.86
CA LYS A 347 40.38 3.67 -10.96
C LYS A 347 40.23 2.43 -10.07
N LEU A 348 39.01 2.00 -9.82
CA LEU A 348 38.71 0.83 -9.00
C LEU A 348 38.81 -0.44 -9.87
N ASN A 349 39.34 -1.52 -9.29
CA ASN A 349 39.30 -2.83 -9.94
C ASN A 349 37.90 -3.45 -9.81
N LEU A 350 36.91 -2.94 -10.56
CA LEU A 350 35.49 -3.26 -10.38
C LEU A 350 35.19 -4.77 -10.47
N PHE A 351 35.87 -5.50 -11.36
CA PHE A 351 35.71 -6.95 -11.53
C PHE A 351 36.27 -7.80 -10.38
N SER A 352 36.86 -7.18 -9.36
CA SER A 352 37.25 -7.86 -8.12
C SER A 352 36.17 -7.85 -7.05
N TYR A 353 35.14 -7.01 -7.21
CA TYR A 353 33.99 -7.00 -6.32
C TYR A 353 32.98 -8.06 -6.76
N HIS A 354 32.38 -8.72 -5.78
CA HIS A 354 31.28 -9.65 -6.00
C HIS A 354 29.96 -8.86 -6.15
N TYR A 355 29.80 -7.80 -5.36
CA TYR A 355 28.61 -6.94 -5.35
C TYR A 355 29.00 -5.47 -5.40
N ILE A 356 28.23 -4.69 -6.15
CA ILE A 356 28.26 -3.24 -6.16
C ILE A 356 26.88 -2.73 -5.74
N ILE A 357 26.82 -1.98 -4.64
CA ILE A 357 25.59 -1.37 -4.11
C ILE A 357 25.62 0.13 -4.41
N LEU A 358 24.71 0.61 -5.27
CA LEU A 358 24.52 2.03 -5.56
C LEU A 358 23.48 2.60 -4.58
N LEU A 359 23.88 3.59 -3.79
CA LEU A 359 23.00 4.31 -2.89
C LEU A 359 22.86 5.75 -3.37
N ALA A 360 21.63 6.21 -3.47
CA ALA A 360 21.31 7.61 -3.77
C ALA A 360 21.82 8.49 -2.61
N ASN A 361 22.67 9.47 -2.93
CA ASN A 361 23.20 10.41 -1.94
C ASN A 361 22.05 11.23 -1.32
N GLU A 362 22.01 11.30 0.01
CA GLU A 362 21.07 12.16 0.73
C GLU A 362 21.66 13.57 0.90
N GLU A 363 21.41 14.46 -0.05
CA GLU A 363 21.59 15.89 0.16
C GLU A 363 20.23 16.55 0.43
N SER A 364 19.74 16.47 1.67
CA SER A 364 18.54 17.17 2.21
C SER A 364 17.16 16.84 1.59
N GLU A 365 16.10 16.81 2.43
CA GLU A 365 14.73 16.32 2.11
C GLU A 365 13.87 17.22 1.18
N GLN A 366 14.43 17.83 0.13
CA GLN A 366 13.65 18.59 -0.85
C GLN A 366 13.26 17.72 -2.06
N GLN A 367 12.00 17.79 -2.51
CA GLN A 367 11.47 16.99 -3.62
C GLN A 367 12.23 17.14 -4.96
N ASN A 368 12.89 18.28 -5.19
CA ASN A 368 13.73 18.48 -6.38
C ASN A 368 15.03 17.64 -6.30
N LEU A 369 15.57 17.44 -5.10
CA LEU A 369 16.84 16.74 -4.87
C LEU A 369 16.68 15.21 -4.97
N ILE A 370 15.47 14.67 -4.70
CA ILE A 370 15.18 13.23 -4.91
C ILE A 370 15.32 12.85 -6.40
N LYS A 371 14.85 13.72 -7.32
CA LYS A 371 14.99 13.48 -8.76
C LYS A 371 16.43 13.55 -9.23
N GLU A 372 17.23 14.41 -8.60
CA GLU A 372 18.66 14.55 -8.90
C GLU A 372 19.44 13.32 -8.43
N ALA A 373 19.19 12.83 -7.20
CA ALA A 373 19.84 11.65 -6.66
C ALA A 373 19.56 10.37 -7.49
N ASP A 374 18.33 10.20 -7.98
CA ASP A 374 17.99 9.10 -8.91
C ASP A 374 18.71 9.24 -10.26
N ALA A 375 18.88 10.46 -10.77
CA ALA A 375 19.60 10.70 -12.01
C ALA A 375 21.09 10.36 -11.87
N GLU A 376 21.71 10.68 -10.73
CA GLU A 376 23.10 10.29 -10.44
C GLU A 376 23.26 8.77 -10.38
N CYS A 377 22.35 8.06 -9.71
CA CYS A 377 22.35 6.60 -9.66
C CYS A 377 22.20 5.99 -11.06
N LEU A 378 21.31 6.55 -11.89
CA LEU A 378 21.10 6.11 -13.27
C LEU A 378 22.35 6.32 -14.13
N ILE A 379 23.02 7.47 -14.01
CA ILE A 379 24.28 7.75 -14.70
C ILE A 379 25.36 6.74 -14.28
N CYS A 380 25.51 6.50 -12.98
CA CYS A 380 26.46 5.54 -12.45
C CYS A 380 26.19 4.12 -12.97
N LEU A 381 24.92 3.69 -12.95
CA LEU A 381 24.48 2.40 -13.47
C LEU A 381 24.83 2.26 -14.97
N LEU A 382 24.55 3.28 -15.78
CA LEU A 382 24.92 3.27 -17.21
C LEU A 382 26.44 3.16 -17.42
N TYR A 383 27.26 3.77 -16.56
CA TYR A 383 28.71 3.60 -16.63
C TYR A 383 29.16 2.19 -16.27
N LEU A 384 28.61 1.59 -15.21
CA LEU A 384 28.91 0.22 -14.84
C LEU A 384 28.53 -0.75 -15.96
N GLN A 385 27.36 -0.57 -16.59
CA GLN A 385 26.93 -1.37 -17.73
C GLN A 385 27.88 -1.21 -18.93
N ASN A 386 28.30 0.02 -19.25
CA ASN A 386 29.27 0.25 -20.32
C ASN A 386 30.61 -0.47 -20.07
N ILE A 387 31.04 -0.54 -18.80
CA ILE A 387 32.27 -1.26 -18.40
C ILE A 387 32.09 -2.77 -18.56
N ILE A 388 30.94 -3.32 -18.18
CA ILE A 388 30.60 -4.74 -18.37
C ILE A 388 30.58 -5.09 -19.86
N ASP A 389 29.89 -4.30 -20.69
CA ASP A 389 29.78 -4.55 -22.14
C ASP A 389 31.16 -4.59 -22.82
N ARG A 390 32.10 -3.74 -22.40
CA ARG A 390 33.48 -3.72 -22.93
C ARG A 390 34.30 -4.93 -22.51
N SER A 391 33.91 -5.66 -21.47
CA SER A 391 34.61 -6.84 -20.95
C SER A 391 34.20 -8.14 -21.63
N ASN A 392 33.44 -8.07 -22.74
CA ASN A 392 32.87 -9.21 -23.46
C ASN A 392 32.00 -10.14 -22.57
N ASN A 393 31.45 -9.64 -21.46
CA ASN A 393 30.60 -10.38 -20.51
C ASN A 393 31.26 -11.62 -19.86
N GLU A 394 32.59 -11.75 -19.89
CA GLU A 394 33.29 -12.91 -19.31
C GLU A 394 33.42 -12.81 -17.78
N LYS A 395 33.40 -11.59 -17.23
CA LYS A 395 33.38 -11.32 -15.78
C LYS A 395 32.28 -10.33 -15.48
N THR A 396 31.39 -10.71 -14.58
CA THR A 396 30.30 -9.85 -14.10
C THR A 396 30.40 -9.69 -12.58
N PHE A 397 29.87 -8.58 -12.11
CA PHE A 397 29.57 -8.32 -10.71
C PHE A 397 28.08 -8.00 -10.62
N ASN A 398 27.47 -8.24 -9.47
CA ASN A 398 26.04 -7.97 -9.29
C ASN A 398 25.83 -6.53 -8.85
N ILE A 399 24.93 -5.81 -9.53
CA ILE A 399 24.62 -4.41 -9.19
C ILE A 399 23.28 -4.34 -8.44
N ILE A 400 23.31 -3.73 -7.26
CA ILE A 400 22.12 -3.46 -6.44
C ILE A 400 21.97 -1.95 -6.35
N THR A 401 20.88 -1.39 -6.86
CA THR A 401 20.67 0.06 -6.92
C THR A 401 19.45 0.47 -6.12
N GLU A 402 19.59 1.41 -5.21
CA GLU A 402 18.44 2.10 -4.63
C GLU A 402 17.93 3.17 -5.61
N MET A 403 16.64 3.13 -5.96
CA MET A 403 15.98 4.20 -6.75
C MET A 403 14.64 4.57 -6.13
N TYR A 404 14.40 5.87 -5.96
CA TYR A 404 13.18 6.39 -5.35
C TYR A 404 12.00 6.42 -6.33
N ASP A 405 12.23 6.87 -7.57
CA ASP A 405 11.19 7.02 -8.59
C ASP A 405 11.16 5.83 -9.57
N ILE A 406 10.08 5.07 -9.50
CA ILE A 406 9.85 3.90 -10.36
C ILE A 406 9.72 4.26 -11.85
N ARG A 407 9.48 5.53 -12.20
CA ARG A 407 9.45 6.00 -13.60
C ARG A 407 10.84 5.97 -14.23
N ASN A 408 11.87 6.33 -13.46
CA ASN A 408 13.26 6.32 -13.90
C ASN A 408 13.77 4.89 -14.16
N ARG A 409 13.12 3.89 -13.54
CA ARG A 409 13.35 2.47 -13.83
C ARG A 409 13.11 2.10 -15.29
N GLN A 410 12.18 2.77 -15.99
CA GLN A 410 11.89 2.48 -17.39
C GLN A 410 13.02 2.90 -18.34
N LEU A 411 13.90 3.79 -17.88
CA LEU A 411 15.07 4.26 -18.64
C LEU A 411 16.21 3.25 -18.62
N VAL A 412 16.17 2.29 -17.69
CA VAL A 412 17.11 1.17 -17.61
C VAL A 412 16.44 -0.04 -18.26
N ASN A 413 16.82 -0.34 -19.50
CA ASN A 413 16.56 -1.68 -20.04
C ASN A 413 17.34 -2.66 -19.17
N THR A 414 16.64 -3.51 -18.41
CA THR A 414 17.22 -4.49 -17.49
C THR A 414 18.20 -5.40 -18.23
N THR A 415 19.48 -5.07 -18.16
CA THR A 415 20.59 -5.85 -18.69
C THR A 415 21.14 -6.70 -17.54
N SER A 416 21.17 -8.02 -17.75
CA SER A 416 21.42 -9.08 -16.76
C SER A 416 20.25 -9.45 -15.83
N ALA A 417 20.13 -10.74 -15.52
CA ALA A 417 19.07 -11.28 -14.65
C ALA A 417 19.36 -11.07 -13.15
N ASP A 418 20.55 -10.53 -12.83
CA ASP A 418 21.13 -10.48 -11.49
C ASP A 418 21.27 -9.05 -10.95
N ASP A 419 21.00 -8.02 -11.78
CA ASP A 419 20.92 -6.62 -11.33
C ASP A 419 19.57 -6.32 -10.68
N PHE A 420 19.59 -5.65 -9.52
CA PHE A 420 18.40 -5.38 -8.72
C PHE A 420 18.22 -3.89 -8.43
N ILE A 421 16.98 -3.40 -8.55
CA ILE A 421 16.61 -2.04 -8.15
C ILE A 421 15.72 -2.13 -6.92
N VAL A 422 16.22 -1.69 -5.78
CA VAL A 422 15.50 -1.57 -4.52
C VAL A 422 14.60 -0.34 -4.60
N SER A 423 13.30 -0.54 -4.43
CA SER A 423 12.29 0.49 -4.59
C SER A 423 11.50 0.67 -3.28
N PRO A 424 11.05 1.89 -2.94
CA PRO A 424 10.20 2.15 -1.78
C PRO A 424 8.92 1.29 -1.73
N ASN A 425 8.47 0.76 -2.88
CA ASN A 425 7.33 -0.16 -3.00
C ASN A 425 7.41 -1.34 -2.04
N LEU A 426 8.62 -1.84 -1.72
CA LEU A 426 8.79 -2.93 -0.76
C LEU A 426 8.32 -2.54 0.65
N ILE A 427 8.58 -1.30 1.06
CA ILE A 427 8.16 -0.78 2.37
C ILE A 427 6.64 -0.65 2.40
N SER A 428 6.03 -0.15 1.34
CA SER A 428 4.58 0.01 1.28
C SER A 428 3.85 -1.33 1.25
N LYS A 429 4.38 -2.33 0.53
CA LYS A 429 3.90 -3.72 0.60
C LYS A 429 3.98 -4.29 2.00
N TYR A 430 5.13 -4.10 2.64
CA TYR A 430 5.35 -4.53 4.01
C TYR A 430 4.34 -3.89 4.96
N ILE A 431 4.11 -2.58 4.86
CA ILE A 431 3.12 -1.85 5.66
C ILE A 431 1.69 -2.32 5.35
N SER A 432 1.36 -2.60 4.09
CA SER A 432 0.05 -3.13 3.69
C SER A 432 -0.24 -4.44 4.42
N GLN A 433 0.68 -5.40 4.29
CA GLN A 433 0.57 -6.70 4.94
C GLN A 433 0.55 -6.62 6.48
N LEU A 434 1.35 -5.74 7.06
CA LEU A 434 1.32 -5.48 8.51
C LEU A 434 -0.02 -4.91 8.99
N SER A 435 -0.64 -4.06 8.16
CA SER A 435 -1.94 -3.45 8.46
C SER A 435 -3.06 -4.48 8.46
N GLU A 436 -2.96 -5.52 7.63
CA GLU A 436 -3.89 -6.65 7.62
C GLU A 436 -3.67 -7.61 8.80
N ASN A 437 -2.42 -7.96 9.09
CA ASN A 437 -2.11 -8.86 10.19
C ASN A 437 -0.77 -8.54 10.86
N LYS A 438 -0.84 -7.93 12.04
CA LYS A 438 0.35 -7.61 12.85
C LYS A 438 1.30 -8.78 13.14
N ASN A 439 0.82 -10.03 13.09
CA ASN A 439 1.67 -11.20 13.34
C ASN A 439 2.63 -11.46 12.18
N ILE A 440 2.38 -10.91 10.98
CA ILE A 440 3.29 -11.04 9.84
C ILE A 440 4.66 -10.41 10.11
N ASN A 441 4.74 -9.39 10.98
CA ASN A 441 6.01 -8.82 11.42
C ASN A 441 6.93 -9.90 11.97
N LYS A 442 6.39 -10.85 12.75
CA LYS A 442 7.17 -11.94 13.35
C LYS A 442 7.70 -12.92 12.31
N VAL A 443 7.02 -13.07 11.18
CA VAL A 443 7.49 -13.89 10.05
C VAL A 443 8.63 -13.17 9.34
N TYR A 444 8.47 -11.87 9.09
CA TYR A 444 9.51 -11.06 8.50
C TYR A 444 10.75 -10.90 9.39
N ASP A 445 10.57 -10.78 10.71
CA ASP A 445 11.68 -10.77 11.67
C ASP A 445 12.54 -12.04 11.52
N VAL A 446 11.92 -13.20 11.27
CA VAL A 446 12.65 -14.46 11.03
C VAL A 446 13.30 -14.49 9.64
N LEU A 447 12.60 -14.04 8.60
CA LEU A 447 13.08 -14.10 7.21
C LEU A 447 14.11 -13.03 6.84
N LEU A 448 14.13 -11.89 7.54
CA LEU A 448 14.98 -10.73 7.25
C LEU A 448 16.14 -10.57 8.23
N THR A 449 16.22 -11.39 9.28
CA THR A 449 17.34 -11.38 10.24
C THR A 449 18.30 -12.52 9.95
N ALA A 450 19.60 -12.26 10.13
CA ALA A 450 20.63 -13.28 10.02
C ALA A 450 20.44 -14.45 11.00
N GLY A 451 20.76 -15.66 10.55
CA GLY A 451 20.82 -16.87 11.38
C GLY A 451 19.53 -17.71 11.43
N GLY A 452 18.55 -17.41 10.59
CA GLY A 452 17.33 -18.20 10.39
C GLY A 452 17.17 -18.76 8.97
N PRO A 453 15.98 -19.30 8.64
CA PRO A 453 15.65 -19.72 7.28
C PRO A 453 15.61 -18.54 6.30
N GLU A 454 16.28 -18.70 5.16
CA GLU A 454 16.40 -17.71 4.09
C GLU A 454 15.80 -18.24 2.78
N ILE A 455 15.55 -17.34 1.83
CA ILE A 455 15.06 -17.67 0.49
C ILE A 455 16.23 -17.78 -0.48
N TYR A 456 16.34 -18.93 -1.14
CA TYR A 456 17.35 -19.20 -2.17
C TYR A 456 16.70 -19.64 -3.49
N LEU A 457 17.39 -19.39 -4.61
CA LEU A 457 17.09 -19.90 -5.94
C LEU A 457 18.25 -20.78 -6.32
N CYS A 458 17.97 -22.06 -6.34
CA CYS A 458 18.94 -23.08 -6.62
C CYS A 458 18.65 -23.67 -8.00
N LEU A 459 19.67 -24.06 -8.75
CA LEU A 459 19.45 -24.74 -10.03
C LEU A 459 18.56 -25.97 -9.82
N ALA A 460 17.54 -26.15 -10.67
CA ALA A 460 16.59 -27.24 -10.54
C ALA A 460 17.29 -28.62 -10.58
N SER A 461 18.37 -28.71 -11.35
CA SER A 461 19.24 -29.89 -11.45
C SER A 461 19.85 -30.36 -10.12
N MET A 462 19.86 -29.51 -9.09
CA MET A 462 20.31 -29.89 -7.74
C MET A 462 19.34 -30.85 -7.05
N PHE A 463 18.05 -30.79 -7.38
CA PHE A 463 17.01 -31.56 -6.67
C PHE A 463 16.33 -32.59 -7.56
N VAL A 464 16.18 -32.30 -8.85
CA VAL A 464 15.34 -33.08 -9.76
C VAL A 464 15.97 -33.26 -11.15
N PRO A 465 15.66 -34.34 -11.88
CA PRO A 465 16.13 -34.52 -13.25
C PRO A 465 15.56 -33.43 -14.19
N LEU A 466 16.37 -33.03 -15.16
CA LEU A 466 15.99 -32.06 -16.18
C LEU A 466 15.25 -32.76 -17.35
N GLU A 467 14.55 -31.97 -18.16
CA GLU A 467 13.90 -32.41 -19.41
C GLU A 467 12.89 -33.56 -19.25
N THR A 468 12.41 -33.77 -18.02
CA THR A 468 11.40 -34.77 -17.69
C THR A 468 10.22 -34.11 -16.96
N PRO A 469 8.97 -34.53 -17.21
CA PRO A 469 7.82 -34.04 -16.45
C PRO A 469 7.90 -34.48 -14.98
N ILE A 470 7.84 -33.51 -14.07
CA ILE A 470 7.91 -33.75 -12.62
C ILE A 470 6.82 -32.94 -11.93
N SER A 471 6.10 -33.59 -11.03
CA SER A 471 5.07 -32.92 -10.22
C SER A 471 5.70 -32.01 -9.15
N TYR A 472 5.05 -30.90 -8.82
CA TYR A 472 5.50 -30.07 -7.72
C TYR A 472 5.51 -30.81 -6.37
N HIS A 473 4.61 -31.78 -6.17
CA HIS A 473 4.66 -32.72 -5.05
C HIS A 473 6.00 -33.47 -4.96
N GLN A 474 6.56 -33.95 -6.07
CA GLN A 474 7.86 -34.63 -6.08
C GLN A 474 9.02 -33.66 -5.79
N ILE A 475 8.91 -32.40 -6.22
CA ILE A 475 9.88 -31.35 -5.91
C ILE A 475 9.91 -31.07 -4.39
N LEU A 476 8.74 -30.93 -3.76
CA LEU A 476 8.62 -30.81 -2.31
C LEU A 476 9.24 -32.01 -1.57
N GLN A 477 8.95 -33.23 -2.02
CA GLN A 477 9.56 -34.43 -1.43
C GLN A 477 11.09 -34.46 -1.60
N ALA A 478 11.61 -34.04 -2.76
CA ALA A 478 13.05 -33.99 -3.02
C ALA A 478 13.74 -32.95 -2.14
N THR A 479 13.19 -31.75 -2.03
CA THR A 479 13.76 -30.66 -1.22
C THR A 479 13.73 -30.95 0.28
N LEU A 480 12.62 -31.48 0.81
CA LEU A 480 12.49 -31.82 2.23
C LEU A 480 13.51 -32.88 2.71
N LYS A 481 13.97 -33.77 1.82
CA LYS A 481 15.05 -34.72 2.14
C LYS A 481 16.37 -34.03 2.48
N TYR A 482 16.56 -32.79 2.04
CA TYR A 482 17.74 -31.96 2.33
C TYR A 482 17.48 -30.91 3.40
N LYS A 483 16.38 -31.03 4.16
CA LYS A 483 15.96 -30.03 5.16
C LYS A 483 15.67 -28.64 4.56
N CYS A 484 15.32 -28.59 3.27
CA CYS A 484 14.87 -27.38 2.60
C CYS A 484 13.40 -27.53 2.23
N LEU A 485 12.69 -26.43 2.01
CA LEU A 485 11.30 -26.42 1.59
C LEU A 485 11.16 -25.63 0.30
N ALA A 486 10.75 -26.28 -0.78
CA ALA A 486 10.37 -25.56 -1.99
C ALA A 486 9.11 -24.69 -1.73
N ILE A 487 9.14 -23.44 -2.18
CA ILE A 487 8.00 -22.51 -2.16
C ILE A 487 7.60 -22.04 -3.57
N GLY A 488 8.42 -22.37 -4.58
CA GLY A 488 8.14 -22.04 -5.98
C GLY A 488 9.28 -22.45 -6.92
N TYR A 489 9.23 -21.92 -8.14
CA TYR A 489 10.29 -22.08 -9.14
C TYR A 489 10.37 -20.87 -10.07
N ARG A 490 11.46 -20.78 -10.83
CA ARG A 490 11.67 -19.77 -11.87
C ARG A 490 12.08 -20.44 -13.18
N LEU A 491 11.28 -20.23 -14.22
CA LEU A 491 11.57 -20.66 -15.59
C LEU A 491 12.33 -19.57 -16.33
N MET A 492 13.59 -19.84 -16.71
CA MET A 492 14.48 -18.83 -17.28
C MET A 492 14.08 -18.42 -18.70
N GLN A 493 13.33 -19.24 -19.42
CA GLN A 493 12.79 -18.86 -20.74
C GLN A 493 11.87 -17.63 -20.69
N TYR A 494 11.29 -17.33 -19.52
CA TYR A 494 10.43 -16.18 -19.30
C TYR A 494 11.14 -15.07 -18.51
N SER A 495 12.47 -15.11 -18.38
CA SER A 495 13.24 -14.17 -17.55
C SER A 495 13.05 -12.69 -17.89
N HIS A 496 12.59 -12.38 -19.11
CA HIS A 496 12.32 -11.03 -19.59
C HIS A 496 10.83 -10.75 -19.85
N ASP A 497 9.94 -11.73 -19.59
CA ASP A 497 8.51 -11.60 -19.82
C ASP A 497 7.78 -11.19 -18.53
N LYS A 498 7.38 -9.91 -18.48
CA LYS A 498 6.63 -9.35 -17.35
C LYS A 498 5.26 -10.01 -17.17
N THR A 499 4.59 -10.39 -18.25
CA THR A 499 3.24 -11.00 -18.19
C THR A 499 3.27 -12.38 -17.55
N LYS A 500 4.44 -13.01 -17.57
CA LYS A 500 4.75 -14.28 -16.91
C LYS A 500 5.57 -14.11 -15.64
N PHE A 501 5.52 -12.93 -15.01
CA PHE A 501 6.23 -12.61 -13.76
C PHE A 501 7.72 -12.98 -13.81
N PHE A 502 8.38 -12.74 -14.95
CA PHE A 502 9.80 -13.06 -15.16
C PHE A 502 10.12 -14.56 -14.98
N GLY A 503 9.10 -15.40 -15.19
CA GLY A 503 9.15 -16.85 -15.03
C GLY A 503 8.95 -17.35 -13.61
N ILE A 504 8.73 -16.46 -12.64
CA ILE A 504 8.55 -16.82 -11.23
C ILE A 504 7.13 -17.34 -11.00
N VAL A 505 7.04 -18.53 -10.42
CA VAL A 505 5.80 -19.14 -9.95
C VAL A 505 5.99 -19.49 -8.48
N LEU A 506 5.26 -18.79 -7.61
CA LEU A 506 5.14 -19.11 -6.19
C LEU A 506 3.87 -19.91 -5.97
N ASN A 507 3.83 -20.68 -4.87
CA ASN A 507 2.67 -21.47 -4.49
C ASN A 507 2.04 -22.32 -5.63
N PRO A 508 2.84 -23.05 -6.43
CA PRO A 508 2.29 -23.85 -7.52
C PRO A 508 1.42 -25.01 -7.00
N ASP A 509 0.49 -25.45 -7.83
CA ASP A 509 -0.36 -26.60 -7.50
C ASP A 509 0.52 -27.85 -7.37
N LYS A 510 0.36 -28.60 -6.27
CA LYS A 510 1.15 -29.82 -6.03
C LYS A 510 1.01 -30.87 -7.14
N GLN A 511 -0.09 -30.86 -7.90
CA GLN A 511 -0.33 -31.76 -9.01
C GLN A 511 0.23 -31.25 -10.35
N GLU A 512 0.62 -29.98 -10.42
CA GLU A 512 1.18 -29.36 -11.62
C GLU A 512 2.45 -30.07 -12.07
N GLN A 513 2.52 -30.39 -13.36
CA GLN A 513 3.68 -31.02 -14.00
C GLN A 513 4.56 -29.95 -14.63
N ILE A 514 5.84 -29.96 -14.25
CA ILE A 514 6.82 -28.98 -14.69
C ILE A 514 7.96 -29.72 -15.39
N ILE A 515 8.49 -29.12 -16.46
CA ILE A 515 9.68 -29.61 -17.17
C ILE A 515 10.75 -28.54 -17.01
N PHE A 516 11.83 -28.87 -16.31
CA PHE A 516 12.94 -27.94 -16.09
C PHE A 516 14.01 -28.04 -17.16
N SER A 517 14.46 -26.88 -17.62
CA SER A 517 15.65 -26.67 -18.44
C SER A 517 16.90 -26.49 -17.57
N LYS A 518 18.09 -26.55 -18.20
CA LYS A 518 19.40 -26.48 -17.52
C LYS A 518 19.59 -25.30 -16.57
N ASN A 519 19.02 -24.15 -16.89
CA ASN A 519 19.20 -22.90 -16.14
C ASN A 519 18.03 -22.58 -15.21
N ASP A 520 16.94 -23.36 -15.24
CA ASP A 520 15.78 -23.12 -14.41
C ASP A 520 16.12 -23.34 -12.93
N LYS A 521 15.42 -22.60 -12.06
CA LYS A 521 15.72 -22.56 -10.64
C LYS A 521 14.50 -22.96 -9.81
N ILE A 522 14.74 -23.60 -8.67
CA ILE A 522 13.72 -23.88 -7.64
C ILE A 522 13.92 -22.85 -6.52
N ILE A 523 12.83 -22.24 -6.07
CA ILE A 523 12.81 -21.28 -4.96
C ILE A 523 12.60 -22.08 -3.67
N ILE A 524 13.55 -22.03 -2.75
CA ILE A 524 13.53 -22.79 -1.51
C ILE A 524 13.68 -21.89 -0.28
N LEU A 525 13.07 -22.31 0.82
CA LEU A 525 13.45 -21.91 2.17
C LEU A 525 14.48 -22.91 2.71
N ALA A 526 15.60 -22.41 3.23
CA ALA A 526 16.63 -23.24 3.85
C ALA A 526 17.42 -22.44 4.89
N GLU A 527 18.04 -23.13 5.85
CA GLU A 527 19.03 -22.52 6.75
C GLU A 527 20.43 -22.77 6.20
N ASN A 528 21.25 -21.72 6.02
CA ASN A 528 22.66 -21.82 5.64
C ASN A 528 22.90 -22.76 4.44
N PHE A 529 22.26 -22.48 3.29
CA PHE A 529 22.37 -23.31 2.09
C PHE A 529 23.46 -22.76 1.14
N MET A 530 24.35 -23.62 0.64
CA MET A 530 25.32 -23.21 -0.38
C MET A 530 24.61 -23.00 -1.74
N SER A 531 24.07 -21.81 -1.99
CA SER A 531 23.92 -21.29 -3.36
C SER A 531 24.88 -20.14 -3.62
N SER A 532 25.20 -19.90 -4.88
CA SER A 532 25.75 -18.62 -5.33
C SER A 532 24.72 -17.53 -4.99
N ALA A 533 24.93 -16.85 -3.86
CA ALA A 533 24.14 -15.77 -3.28
C ALA A 533 22.71 -16.15 -2.78
N PRO A 534 22.26 -15.61 -1.62
CA PRO A 534 20.83 -15.52 -1.28
C PRO A 534 20.10 -14.61 -2.28
N ILE A 535 18.80 -14.83 -2.54
CA ILE A 535 18.05 -13.98 -3.49
C ILE A 535 17.27 -12.88 -2.78
N VAL A 536 17.44 -11.70 -3.36
CA VAL A 536 16.56 -10.53 -3.22
C VAL A 536 15.34 -10.68 -4.15
N VAL A 537 14.15 -10.73 -3.58
CA VAL A 537 12.87 -10.96 -4.28
C VAL A 537 12.57 -9.86 -5.32
N HIS A 538 12.40 -10.22 -6.59
CA HIS A 538 11.99 -9.30 -7.66
C HIS A 538 10.54 -8.86 -7.51
N THR A 539 10.28 -7.64 -7.02
CA THR A 539 8.96 -6.99 -7.15
C THR A 539 9.01 -5.94 -8.26
N ASN A 540 8.42 -6.26 -9.42
CA ASN A 540 8.46 -5.39 -10.61
C ASN A 540 7.06 -4.90 -10.99
N TYR A 541 6.88 -3.58 -11.04
CA TYR A 541 5.70 -2.91 -11.57
C TYR A 541 6.01 -2.12 -12.84
N LYS A 542 5.04 -2.12 -13.75
CA LYS A 542 5.07 -1.32 -15.00
C LYS A 542 3.61 -1.08 -15.38
N PHE A 543 3.12 0.14 -15.26
CA PHE A 543 1.81 0.54 -15.79
C PHE A 543 1.96 0.88 -17.28
N GLN A 544 0.98 0.42 -18.07
CA GLN A 544 0.75 0.94 -19.42
C GLN A 544 -0.24 2.09 -19.33
N ASN A 545 0.05 3.15 -20.09
CA ASN A 545 -0.77 4.33 -20.29
C ASN A 545 -2.22 3.98 -20.68
N THR A 546 -3.17 4.33 -19.83
CA THR A 546 -4.52 4.70 -20.27
C THR A 546 -4.67 6.20 -20.11
N ARG A 547 -4.80 6.90 -21.25
CA ARG A 547 -5.20 8.30 -21.32
C ARG A 547 -6.53 8.49 -20.58
N PHE A 548 -6.58 9.44 -19.66
CA PHE A 548 -7.77 10.23 -19.34
C PHE A 548 -7.38 11.70 -19.34
#